data_AF-A0A452XIN7-F1
#
_entry.id   AF-A0A452XIN7-F1
#
_cell.length_a   1.000
_cell.length_b   1.000
_cell.length_c   1.000
_cell.angle_alpha   90.00
_cell.angle_beta   90.00
_cell.angle_gamma   90.00
#
_symmetry.space_group_name_H-M   'P 1'
#
loop_
_entity.id
_entity.type
_entity.pdbx_description
1 polymer ?
#
loop_
_entity_poly.entity_id
_entity_poly.type
_entity_poly.pdbx_seq_one_letter_code
_entity_poly.pdbx_strand_id
1 'polypeptide(L)'
;IAQSIGIPSLPADVSAALAPDVEYRLREIMQEAIKCMRHAKRTVLTADDVDSALSLRNVEPVYGFASGDPLRFKRAVGHKDLFYIDDREVDFKEIIEAPLPKAPLDTAVVAHWLAIEGVQPAIPENPPIDAIAAPTENKRTEHAKDDGLPVDIKLPVKHILSRELQMYFDKIAELTMSRSSTPVFREALVSLSKDSGLHPLVPYFSYFIADEVTRSLADLPVLFALMRVVQSLLRNPHIHIEPYHITSKRATLVYCQLHQLMPSMITCIVAKRLGHRLSDNHWELRDFSANLVASVCRRYGHVYHNLQIRLTKTLVHAFLDPHKALTQHYGAVQGISALGPSAIRLLLLPNLQTYMQLLDPE
;
A
#
# COMPACT_ATOMS: atom_id res chain seq x y z
N ILE A 1 -13.93 -13.75 -57.63
CA ILE A 1 -12.62 -14.43 -57.74
C ILE A 1 -12.52 -15.28 -59.00
N ALA A 2 -13.37 -16.30 -59.22
CA ALA A 2 -13.28 -17.11 -60.45
C ALA A 2 -13.44 -16.28 -61.74
N GLN A 3 -14.44 -15.39 -61.79
CA GLN A 3 -14.66 -14.48 -62.92
C GLN A 3 -13.54 -13.45 -63.09
N SER A 4 -12.90 -12.99 -62.01
CA SER A 4 -11.77 -12.03 -62.10
C SER A 4 -10.49 -12.67 -62.64
N ILE A 5 -10.37 -13.99 -62.56
CA ILE A 5 -9.27 -14.78 -63.15
C ILE A 5 -9.60 -15.19 -64.60
N GLY A 6 -10.80 -14.87 -65.10
CA GLY A 6 -11.24 -15.18 -66.46
C GLY A 6 -11.92 -16.55 -66.61
N ILE A 7 -12.35 -17.18 -65.50
CA ILE A 7 -13.15 -18.42 -65.54
C ILE A 7 -14.64 -18.05 -65.61
N PRO A 8 -15.33 -18.28 -66.75
CA PRO A 8 -16.68 -17.77 -66.97
C PRO A 8 -17.77 -18.55 -66.22
N SER A 9 -17.63 -19.87 -66.04
CA SER A 9 -18.57 -20.69 -65.26
C SER A 9 -17.82 -21.71 -64.40
N LEU A 10 -17.90 -21.54 -63.08
CA LEU A 10 -17.46 -22.54 -62.12
C LEU A 10 -18.64 -23.45 -61.77
N PRO A 11 -18.50 -24.79 -61.79
CA PRO A 11 -19.55 -25.71 -61.33
C PRO A 11 -19.91 -25.43 -59.86
N ALA A 12 -21.22 -25.47 -59.54
CA ALA A 12 -21.72 -25.17 -58.20
C ALA A 12 -21.11 -26.09 -57.12
N ASP A 13 -20.88 -27.37 -57.45
CA ASP A 13 -20.29 -28.35 -56.55
C ASP A 13 -18.86 -27.98 -56.12
N VAL A 14 -18.08 -27.39 -57.04
CA VAL A 14 -16.70 -26.94 -56.77
C VAL A 14 -16.72 -25.71 -55.88
N SER A 15 -17.63 -24.76 -56.12
CA SER A 15 -17.81 -23.59 -55.25
C SER A 15 -18.23 -23.99 -53.83
N ALA A 16 -19.13 -24.98 -53.72
CA ALA A 16 -19.64 -25.48 -52.45
C ALA A 16 -18.59 -26.25 -51.66
N ALA A 17 -17.66 -26.93 -52.32
CA ALA A 17 -16.54 -27.61 -51.68
C ALA A 17 -15.41 -26.65 -51.26
N LEU A 18 -15.17 -25.58 -52.02
CA LEU A 18 -14.07 -24.64 -51.75
C LEU A 18 -14.39 -23.66 -50.60
N ALA A 19 -15.63 -23.21 -50.47
CA ALA A 19 -16.00 -22.22 -49.45
C ALA A 19 -15.73 -22.69 -48.00
N PRO A 20 -16.07 -23.93 -47.59
CA PRO A 20 -15.74 -24.45 -46.26
C PRO A 20 -14.24 -24.56 -45.99
N ASP A 21 -13.43 -24.89 -47.01
CA ASP A 21 -11.96 -24.98 -46.85
C ASP A 21 -11.35 -23.60 -46.59
N VAL A 22 -11.79 -22.57 -47.32
CA VAL A 22 -11.37 -21.18 -47.09
C VAL A 22 -11.82 -20.71 -45.70
N GLU A 23 -13.04 -21.03 -45.28
CA GLU A 23 -13.53 -20.68 -43.95
C GLU A 23 -12.72 -21.38 -42.84
N TYR A 24 -12.35 -22.65 -43.03
CA TYR A 24 -11.50 -23.39 -42.10
C TYR A 24 -10.13 -22.71 -41.95
N ARG A 25 -9.49 -22.34 -43.07
CA ARG A 25 -8.21 -21.61 -43.06
C ARG A 25 -8.32 -20.25 -42.37
N LEU A 26 -9.41 -19.52 -42.62
CA LEU A 26 -9.67 -18.25 -41.93
C LEU A 26 -9.78 -18.45 -40.41
N ARG A 27 -10.56 -19.44 -39.96
CA ARG A 27 -10.73 -19.76 -38.54
C ARG A 27 -9.40 -20.19 -37.90
N GLU A 28 -8.58 -20.95 -38.61
CA GLU A 28 -7.24 -21.36 -38.16
C GLU A 28 -6.33 -20.14 -37.90
N ILE A 29 -6.27 -19.19 -38.84
CA ILE A 29 -5.49 -17.95 -38.69
C ILE A 29 -6.02 -17.10 -37.53
N MET A 30 -7.35 -16.95 -37.43
CA MET A 30 -7.98 -16.18 -36.35
C MET A 30 -7.71 -16.79 -34.97
N GLN A 31 -7.68 -18.12 -34.85
CA GLN A 31 -7.32 -18.77 -33.59
C GLN A 31 -5.89 -18.46 -33.17
N GLU A 32 -4.94 -18.43 -34.09
CA GLU A 32 -3.56 -18.05 -33.77
C GLU A 32 -3.44 -16.56 -33.43
N ALA A 33 -4.14 -15.68 -34.14
CA ALA A 33 -4.16 -14.26 -33.84
C ALA A 33 -4.72 -13.98 -32.43
N ILE A 34 -5.76 -14.71 -32.00
CA ILE A 34 -6.29 -14.63 -30.63
C ILE A 34 -5.25 -15.08 -29.59
N LYS A 35 -4.41 -16.07 -29.90
CA LYS A 35 -3.32 -16.48 -29.00
C LYS A 35 -2.29 -15.36 -28.90
N CYS A 36 -1.86 -14.77 -30.01
CA CYS A 36 -0.96 -13.61 -30.02
C CYS A 36 -1.51 -12.45 -29.18
N MET A 37 -2.79 -12.10 -29.35
CA MET A 37 -3.48 -11.07 -28.57
C MET A 37 -3.46 -11.35 -27.05
N ARG A 38 -3.75 -12.60 -26.65
CA ARG A 38 -3.70 -13.02 -25.24
C ARG A 38 -2.28 -12.97 -24.66
N HIS A 39 -1.28 -13.37 -25.44
CA HIS A 39 0.12 -13.27 -25.04
C HIS A 39 0.57 -11.80 -24.90
N ALA A 40 -0.01 -10.88 -25.69
CA ALA A 40 0.19 -9.45 -25.56
C ALA A 40 -0.61 -8.80 -24.41
N LYS A 41 -1.36 -9.59 -23.61
CA LYS A 41 -2.22 -9.12 -22.49
C LYS A 41 -3.28 -8.10 -22.91
N ARG A 42 -3.74 -8.16 -24.16
CA ARG A 42 -4.80 -7.30 -24.69
C ARG A 42 -6.11 -8.07 -24.83
N THR A 43 -7.23 -7.35 -24.82
CA THR A 43 -8.58 -7.90 -25.07
C THR A 43 -9.12 -7.53 -26.45
N VAL A 44 -8.45 -6.62 -27.17
CA VAL A 44 -8.79 -6.17 -28.51
C VAL A 44 -7.75 -6.70 -29.49
N LEU A 45 -8.23 -7.38 -30.53
CA LEU A 45 -7.43 -7.95 -31.60
C LEU A 45 -7.03 -6.84 -32.59
N THR A 46 -5.74 -6.70 -32.88
CA THR A 46 -5.21 -5.70 -33.83
C THR A 46 -4.71 -6.36 -35.11
N ALA A 47 -4.49 -5.58 -36.17
CA ALA A 47 -3.92 -6.06 -37.43
C ALA A 47 -2.55 -6.76 -37.20
N ASP A 48 -1.71 -6.20 -36.33
CA ASP A 48 -0.42 -6.78 -35.95
C ASP A 48 -0.51 -8.21 -35.39
N ASP A 49 -1.60 -8.52 -34.67
CA ASP A 49 -1.82 -9.87 -34.13
C ASP A 49 -2.11 -10.87 -35.26
N VAL A 50 -2.80 -10.42 -36.32
CA VAL A 50 -3.08 -11.21 -37.53
C VAL A 50 -1.83 -11.35 -38.39
N ASP A 51 -1.05 -10.29 -38.57
CA ASP A 51 0.22 -10.34 -39.31
C ASP A 51 1.23 -11.29 -38.64
N SER A 52 1.28 -11.27 -37.30
CA SER A 52 2.05 -12.23 -36.52
C SER A 52 1.57 -13.67 -36.75
N ALA A 53 0.25 -13.89 -36.79
CA ALA A 53 -0.34 -15.20 -37.07
C ALA A 53 -0.05 -15.69 -38.50
N LEU A 54 -0.09 -14.80 -39.50
CA LEU A 54 0.26 -15.11 -40.88
C LEU A 54 1.73 -15.51 -41.00
N SER A 55 2.63 -14.76 -40.36
CA SER A 55 4.06 -15.07 -40.30
C SER A 55 4.33 -16.44 -39.65
N LEU A 56 3.66 -16.76 -38.54
CA LEU A 56 3.76 -18.07 -37.88
C LEU A 56 3.31 -19.23 -38.76
N ARG A 57 2.39 -18.99 -39.69
CA ARG A 57 1.87 -19.99 -40.63
C ARG A 57 2.58 -19.98 -41.99
N ASN A 58 3.65 -19.20 -42.14
CA ASN A 58 4.38 -18.99 -43.39
C ASN A 58 3.47 -18.55 -44.55
N VAL A 59 2.43 -17.77 -44.25
CA VAL A 59 1.58 -17.13 -45.25
C VAL A 59 2.17 -15.76 -45.59
N GLU A 60 2.03 -15.33 -46.84
CA GLU A 60 2.49 -14.01 -47.28
C GLU A 60 1.82 -12.90 -46.45
N PRO A 61 2.59 -11.93 -45.94
CA PRO A 61 2.05 -10.83 -45.15
C PRO A 61 1.18 -9.91 -46.00
N VAL A 62 0.09 -9.41 -45.42
CA VAL A 62 -0.83 -8.51 -46.11
C VAL A 62 -0.49 -7.06 -45.76
N TYR A 63 0.07 -6.33 -46.71
CA TYR A 63 0.45 -4.93 -46.50
C TYR A 63 -0.75 -3.97 -46.65
N GLY A 64 -0.66 -2.79 -46.02
CA GLY A 64 -1.65 -1.72 -46.16
C GLY A 64 -2.60 -1.52 -44.98
N PHE A 65 -2.45 -2.29 -43.90
CA PHE A 65 -3.34 -2.24 -42.72
C PHE A 65 -2.73 -1.56 -41.48
N ALA A 66 -1.60 -0.87 -41.65
CA ALA A 66 -0.90 -0.15 -40.57
C ALA A 66 -1.46 1.26 -40.30
N SER A 67 -2.37 1.77 -41.14
CA SER A 67 -2.98 3.08 -40.93
C SER A 67 -3.99 3.02 -39.79
N GLY A 68 -4.00 4.05 -38.92
CA GLY A 68 -4.98 4.19 -37.85
C GLY A 68 -6.38 4.58 -38.34
N ASP A 69 -6.55 4.85 -39.63
CA ASP A 69 -7.84 5.24 -40.21
C ASP A 69 -8.73 4.01 -40.47
N PRO A 70 -10.01 4.04 -40.02
CA PRO A 70 -10.93 2.95 -40.27
C PRO A 70 -11.29 2.87 -41.76
N LEU A 71 -11.27 1.65 -42.32
CA LEU A 71 -11.70 1.37 -43.68
C LEU A 71 -13.18 1.74 -43.88
N ARG A 72 -13.46 2.55 -44.90
CA ARG A 72 -14.81 3.02 -45.24
C ARG A 72 -15.37 2.22 -46.42
N PHE A 73 -16.22 1.25 -46.12
CA PHE A 73 -16.95 0.50 -47.15
C PHE A 73 -18.13 1.32 -47.67
N LYS A 74 -18.16 1.59 -48.98
CA LYS A 74 -19.30 2.22 -49.67
C LYS A 74 -20.02 1.21 -50.54
N ARG A 75 -21.35 1.33 -50.61
CA ARG A 75 -22.19 0.51 -51.49
C ARG A 75 -22.17 1.09 -52.90
N ALA A 76 -22.02 0.23 -53.91
CA ALA A 76 -22.09 0.63 -55.31
C ALA A 76 -23.50 1.08 -55.69
N VAL A 77 -23.60 2.14 -56.52
CA VAL A 77 -24.88 2.64 -57.00
C VAL A 77 -25.44 1.65 -58.03
N GLY A 78 -26.64 1.12 -57.78
CA GLY A 78 -27.33 0.20 -58.71
C GLY A 78 -27.26 -1.29 -58.34
N HIS A 79 -26.43 -1.69 -57.37
CA HIS A 79 -26.34 -3.07 -56.88
C HIS A 79 -26.46 -3.14 -55.35
N LYS A 80 -27.35 -4.00 -54.84
CA LYS A 80 -27.59 -4.11 -53.39
C LYS A 80 -26.46 -4.80 -52.63
N ASP A 81 -25.75 -5.71 -53.29
CA ASP A 81 -24.81 -6.64 -52.63
C ASP A 81 -23.34 -6.34 -52.96
N LEU A 82 -23.06 -5.25 -53.68
CA LEU A 82 -21.71 -4.87 -54.09
C LEU A 82 -21.20 -3.71 -53.23
N PHE A 83 -20.11 -3.97 -52.51
CA PHE A 83 -19.39 -2.99 -51.71
C PHE A 83 -17.99 -2.79 -52.27
N TYR A 84 -17.50 -1.55 -52.20
CA TYR A 84 -16.13 -1.19 -52.57
C TYR A 84 -15.51 -0.32 -51.48
N ILE A 85 -14.17 -0.27 -51.47
CA ILE A 85 -13.40 0.56 -50.56
C ILE A 85 -13.24 1.94 -51.21
N ASP A 86 -13.65 2.99 -50.51
CA ASP A 86 -13.52 4.38 -50.98
C ASP A 86 -12.08 4.88 -50.77
N ASP A 87 -11.21 4.60 -51.74
CA ASP A 87 -9.85 5.11 -51.75
C ASP A 87 -9.81 6.49 -52.41
N ARG A 88 -9.57 7.53 -51.60
CA ARG A 88 -9.39 8.88 -52.11
C ARG A 88 -7.94 9.07 -52.56
N GLU A 89 -7.77 9.52 -53.78
CA GLU A 89 -6.46 9.98 -54.26
C GLU A 89 -6.06 11.25 -53.49
N VAL A 90 -4.84 11.27 -52.95
CA VAL A 90 -4.28 12.39 -52.18
C VAL A 90 -3.03 12.87 -52.92
N ASP A 91 -2.84 14.20 -53.01
CA ASP A 91 -1.64 14.76 -53.64
C ASP A 91 -0.42 14.58 -52.69
N PHE A 92 0.73 14.24 -53.26
CA PHE A 92 1.97 14.03 -52.50
C PHE A 92 2.40 15.29 -51.74
N LYS A 93 2.09 16.48 -52.26
CA LYS A 93 2.40 17.76 -51.60
C LYS A 93 1.69 17.89 -50.26
N GLU A 94 0.44 17.47 -50.19
CA GLU A 94 -0.37 17.53 -48.96
C GLU A 94 0.20 16.61 -47.87
N ILE A 95 0.77 15.46 -48.26
CA ILE A 95 1.39 14.51 -47.33
C ILE A 95 2.73 15.04 -46.81
N ILE A 96 3.53 15.69 -47.66
CA ILE A 96 4.83 16.25 -47.26
C ILE A 96 4.67 17.45 -46.34
N GLU A 97 3.65 18.28 -46.59
CA GLU A 97 3.34 19.46 -45.77
C GLU A 97 2.55 19.13 -44.50
N ALA A 98 2.10 17.88 -44.34
CA ALA A 98 1.33 17.46 -43.18
C ALA A 98 2.16 17.59 -41.88
N PRO A 99 1.59 18.17 -40.80
CA PRO A 99 2.30 18.33 -39.55
C PRO A 99 2.55 16.95 -38.90
N LEU A 100 3.72 16.82 -38.26
CA LEU A 100 4.07 15.61 -37.52
C LEU A 100 3.09 15.38 -36.34
N PRO A 101 2.71 14.11 -36.06
CA PRO A 101 1.88 13.80 -34.91
C PRO A 101 2.62 14.12 -33.61
N LYS A 102 1.86 14.50 -32.58
CA LYS A 102 2.42 14.75 -31.25
C LYS A 102 2.88 13.43 -30.64
N ALA A 103 4.13 13.40 -30.16
CA ALA A 103 4.64 12.24 -29.45
C ALA A 103 3.91 12.06 -28.10
N PRO A 104 3.56 10.83 -27.71
CA PRO A 104 3.04 10.55 -26.38
C PRO A 104 4.11 10.78 -25.31
N LEU A 105 3.66 10.97 -24.06
CA LEU A 105 4.56 11.02 -22.91
C LEU A 105 5.21 9.65 -22.67
N ASP A 106 6.38 9.67 -22.05
CA ASP A 106 7.09 8.44 -21.68
C ASP A 106 6.33 7.65 -20.60
N THR A 107 6.57 6.34 -20.56
CA THR A 107 5.86 5.43 -19.66
C THR A 107 6.40 5.57 -18.24
N ALA A 108 5.56 5.99 -17.30
CA ALA A 108 5.90 6.09 -15.88
C ALA A 108 5.01 5.18 -15.02
N VAL A 109 5.59 4.63 -13.96
CA VAL A 109 4.86 3.81 -12.98
C VAL A 109 4.48 4.69 -11.78
N VAL A 110 3.20 4.75 -11.46
CA VAL A 110 2.67 5.43 -10.27
C VAL A 110 2.10 4.38 -9.33
N ALA A 111 2.67 4.28 -8.14
CA ALA A 111 2.21 3.35 -7.10
C ALA A 111 1.18 4.03 -6.19
N HIS A 112 0.10 3.33 -5.88
CA HIS A 112 -0.91 3.74 -4.89
C HIS A 112 -1.38 2.52 -4.08
N TRP A 113 -2.04 2.78 -2.95
CA TRP A 113 -2.60 1.73 -2.11
C TRP A 113 -3.96 1.27 -2.62
N LEU A 114 -4.04 0.03 -3.10
CA LEU A 114 -5.29 -0.59 -3.52
C LEU A 114 -6.13 -1.06 -2.32
N ALA A 115 -5.50 -1.65 -1.31
CA ALA A 115 -6.19 -2.16 -0.13
C ALA A 115 -5.30 -2.08 1.13
N ILE A 116 -5.98 -1.86 2.26
CA ILE A 116 -5.44 -1.69 3.60
C ILE A 116 -6.23 -2.62 4.51
N GLU A 117 -5.62 -3.70 5.03
CA GLU A 117 -6.33 -4.70 5.85
C GLU A 117 -7.62 -5.24 5.17
N GLY A 118 -7.58 -5.40 3.85
CA GLY A 118 -8.75 -5.84 3.06
C GLY A 118 -9.79 -4.75 2.78
N VAL A 119 -9.59 -3.51 3.25
CA VAL A 119 -10.45 -2.36 2.97
C VAL A 119 -9.79 -1.46 1.93
N GLN A 120 -10.51 -1.15 0.84
CA GLN A 120 -10.04 -0.22 -0.18
C GLN A 120 -10.11 1.23 0.34
N PRO A 121 -9.01 1.99 0.36
CA PRO A 121 -9.04 3.39 0.75
C PRO A 121 -9.70 4.25 -0.34
N ALA A 122 -10.47 5.25 0.07
CA ALA A 122 -11.09 6.23 -0.83
C ALA A 122 -10.07 7.28 -1.31
N ILE A 123 -9.19 6.87 -2.22
CA ILE A 123 -8.23 7.73 -2.94
C ILE A 123 -8.75 7.91 -4.37
N PRO A 124 -8.60 9.06 -5.05
CA PRO A 124 -9.04 9.27 -6.43
C PRO A 124 -8.66 8.17 -7.43
N GLU A 125 -7.54 7.48 -7.23
CA GLU A 125 -7.09 6.37 -8.09
C GLU A 125 -7.88 5.08 -7.89
N ASN A 126 -8.55 4.92 -6.74
CA ASN A 126 -9.34 3.73 -6.41
C ASN A 126 -10.80 3.90 -6.85
N PRO A 127 -11.40 2.92 -7.55
CA PRO A 127 -12.81 2.97 -7.90
C PRO A 127 -13.71 3.00 -6.65
N PRO A 128 -14.83 3.73 -6.68
CA PRO A 128 -15.84 3.60 -5.64
C PRO A 128 -16.45 2.19 -5.71
N ILE A 129 -16.74 1.60 -4.55
CA ILE A 129 -17.21 0.22 -4.40
C ILE A 129 -18.48 -0.04 -5.23
N ASP A 130 -19.32 0.99 -5.42
CA ASP A 130 -20.55 0.91 -6.21
C ASP A 130 -20.31 0.81 -7.74
N ALA A 131 -19.12 1.17 -8.22
CA ALA A 131 -18.75 1.07 -9.64
C ALA A 131 -18.20 -0.31 -10.05
N ILE A 132 -18.02 -1.23 -9.09
CA ILE A 132 -17.52 -2.60 -9.34
C ILE A 132 -18.69 -3.57 -9.65
N ALA A 133 -19.94 -3.15 -9.43
CA ALA A 133 -21.08 -3.86 -9.97
C ALA A 133 -21.00 -3.79 -11.50
N ALA A 134 -20.92 -4.96 -12.15
CA ALA A 134 -21.00 -5.06 -13.62
C ALA A 134 -22.17 -4.21 -14.12
N PRO A 135 -22.04 -3.46 -15.23
CA PRO A 135 -23.15 -2.70 -15.78
C PRO A 135 -24.26 -3.69 -16.10
N THR A 136 -25.28 -3.72 -15.25
CA THR A 136 -26.53 -4.40 -15.56
C THR A 136 -27.15 -3.60 -16.69
N GLU A 137 -27.20 -4.18 -17.88
CA GLU A 137 -28.01 -3.64 -18.97
C GLU A 137 -29.42 -3.41 -18.42
N ASN A 138 -29.84 -2.15 -18.48
CA ASN A 138 -31.08 -1.57 -17.95
C ASN A 138 -31.03 -1.08 -16.49
N LYS A 139 -30.75 0.22 -16.32
CA LYS A 139 -31.76 1.15 -15.74
C LYS A 139 -31.41 2.63 -15.95
N ARG A 140 -32.41 3.29 -16.55
CA ARG A 140 -32.78 4.71 -16.63
C ARG A 140 -31.95 5.71 -15.83
N THR A 141 -31.53 6.75 -16.56
CA THR A 141 -31.31 8.13 -16.11
C THR A 141 -32.22 8.56 -14.96
N GLU A 142 -31.64 8.97 -13.83
CA GLU A 142 -32.12 10.10 -13.02
C GLU A 142 -30.95 10.85 -12.38
N HIS A 143 -31.04 12.17 -12.45
CA HIS A 143 -30.16 13.12 -11.79
C HIS A 143 -30.29 13.06 -10.27
N ALA A 144 -29.17 13.05 -9.55
CA ALA A 144 -29.13 13.51 -8.18
C ALA A 144 -27.82 14.30 -7.95
N LYS A 145 -28.00 15.51 -7.46
CA LYS A 145 -26.98 16.53 -7.22
C LYS A 145 -26.10 16.16 -6.04
N ASP A 146 -24.90 16.72 -6.10
CA ASP A 146 -24.06 17.17 -4.97
C ASP A 146 -24.84 17.35 -3.67
N ASP A 147 -24.56 16.51 -2.69
CA ASP A 147 -24.66 16.86 -1.27
C ASP A 147 -23.68 15.98 -0.49
N GLY A 148 -22.68 16.64 0.08
CA GLY A 148 -21.71 16.02 0.98
C GLY A 148 -22.41 15.44 2.20
N LEU A 149 -22.62 14.13 2.21
CA LEU A 149 -23.09 13.40 3.39
C LEU A 149 -21.91 12.72 4.09
N PRO A 150 -21.85 12.82 5.44
CA PRO A 150 -20.76 12.28 6.22
C PRO A 150 -20.91 10.76 6.25
N VAL A 151 -19.97 10.04 5.62
CA VAL A 151 -19.88 8.60 5.79
C VAL A 151 -19.51 8.35 7.24
N ASP A 152 -20.51 7.87 7.98
CA ASP A 152 -20.45 7.42 9.35
C ASP A 152 -19.32 6.39 9.49
N ILE A 153 -18.19 6.84 10.03
CA ILE A 153 -17.06 5.98 10.40
C ILE A 153 -17.51 5.21 11.63
N LYS A 154 -18.23 4.10 11.41
CA LYS A 154 -18.42 3.09 12.43
C LYS A 154 -17.06 2.51 12.81
N LEU A 155 -16.49 3.08 13.86
CA LEU A 155 -15.45 2.45 14.68
C LEU A 155 -15.93 1.07 15.17
N PRO A 156 -14.96 0.21 15.46
CA PRO A 156 -14.32 -0.70 14.52
C PRO A 156 -15.24 -1.88 14.19
N VAL A 157 -15.04 -2.46 13.01
CA VAL A 157 -15.41 -3.86 12.73
C VAL A 157 -15.07 -4.66 13.98
N LYS A 158 -16.08 -5.28 14.64
CA LYS A 158 -15.81 -6.29 15.66
C LYS A 158 -14.89 -7.29 14.97
N HIS A 159 -13.59 -7.26 15.24
CA HIS A 159 -12.71 -8.28 14.68
C HIS A 159 -13.34 -9.59 15.10
N ILE A 160 -13.65 -10.45 14.13
CA ILE A 160 -14.16 -11.78 14.38
C ILE A 160 -12.96 -12.55 14.92
N LEU A 161 -12.64 -12.28 16.17
CA LEU A 161 -11.50 -12.86 16.85
C LEU A 161 -11.95 -14.24 17.30
N SER A 162 -11.27 -15.27 16.77
CA SER A 162 -11.52 -16.65 17.16
C SER A 162 -11.42 -16.80 18.68
N ARG A 163 -12.21 -17.71 19.26
CA ARG A 163 -12.18 -18.01 20.69
C ARG A 163 -10.77 -18.33 21.19
N GLU A 164 -9.99 -19.05 20.39
CA GLU A 164 -8.58 -19.38 20.67
C GLU A 164 -7.67 -18.14 20.75
N LEU A 165 -7.88 -17.16 19.86
CA LEU A 165 -7.10 -15.91 19.86
C LEU A 165 -7.44 -15.02 21.05
N GLN A 166 -8.71 -15.03 21.49
CA GLN A 166 -9.12 -14.36 22.73
C GLN A 166 -8.47 -15.01 23.95
N MET A 167 -8.51 -16.34 24.05
CA MET A 167 -7.84 -17.06 25.15
C MET A 167 -6.33 -16.81 25.16
N TYR A 168 -5.71 -16.74 23.99
CA TYR A 168 -4.29 -16.41 23.85
C TYR A 168 -3.99 -14.99 24.36
N PHE A 169 -4.79 -14.00 23.95
CA PHE A 169 -4.67 -12.62 24.42
C PHE A 169 -4.84 -12.52 25.94
N ASP A 170 -5.92 -13.11 26.47
CA ASP A 170 -6.22 -13.11 27.91
C ASP A 170 -5.08 -13.75 28.70
N LYS A 171 -4.49 -14.83 28.17
CA LYS A 171 -3.37 -15.49 28.84
C LYS A 171 -2.12 -14.63 28.89
N ILE A 172 -1.81 -13.90 27.82
CA ILE A 172 -0.67 -12.98 27.80
C ILE A 172 -0.93 -11.78 28.71
N ALA A 173 -2.14 -11.22 28.71
CA ALA A 173 -2.52 -10.11 29.58
C ALA A 173 -2.39 -10.50 31.06
N GLU A 174 -2.91 -11.67 31.44
CA GLU A 174 -2.79 -12.22 32.79
C GLU A 174 -1.32 -12.39 33.22
N LEU A 175 -0.49 -12.99 32.36
CA LEU A 175 0.94 -13.20 32.64
C LEU A 175 1.71 -11.89 32.79
N THR A 176 1.34 -10.87 32.01
CA THR A 176 1.97 -9.54 32.05
C THR A 176 1.66 -8.82 33.36
N MET A 177 0.43 -8.94 33.88
CA MET A 177 -0.01 -8.26 35.11
C MET A 177 0.40 -9.01 36.40
N SER A 178 0.36 -10.34 36.41
CA SER A 178 0.48 -11.13 37.65
C SER A 178 1.82 -11.86 37.83
N ARG A 179 2.56 -12.15 36.74
CA ARG A 179 3.69 -13.09 36.73
C ARG A 179 4.86 -12.66 35.83
N SER A 180 5.22 -11.38 35.86
CA SER A 180 6.26 -10.78 35.01
C SER A 180 7.68 -11.40 35.10
N SER A 181 7.99 -12.11 36.20
CA SER A 181 9.30 -12.75 36.43
C SER A 181 9.32 -14.27 36.19
N THR A 182 8.20 -14.88 35.79
CA THR A 182 8.09 -16.34 35.63
C THR A 182 8.73 -16.78 34.30
N PRO A 183 9.41 -17.96 34.23
CA PRO A 183 9.93 -18.49 32.96
C PRO A 183 8.87 -18.62 31.86
N VAL A 184 7.63 -18.90 32.25
CA VAL A 184 6.45 -18.96 31.36
C VAL A 184 6.22 -17.63 30.61
N PHE A 185 6.48 -16.48 31.25
CA PHE A 185 6.37 -15.18 30.58
C PHE A 185 7.45 -15.02 29.51
N ARG A 186 8.67 -15.52 29.76
CA ARG A 186 9.76 -15.48 28.77
C ARG A 186 9.44 -16.35 27.55
N GLU A 187 8.84 -17.53 27.76
CA GLU A 187 8.39 -18.40 26.67
C GLU A 187 7.25 -17.75 25.87
N ALA A 188 6.28 -17.13 26.56
CA ALA A 188 5.21 -16.38 25.91
C ALA A 188 5.74 -15.23 25.05
N LEU A 189 6.76 -14.50 25.52
CA LEU A 189 7.43 -13.44 24.75
C LEU A 189 8.14 -13.97 23.50
N VAL A 190 8.71 -15.18 23.57
CA VAL A 190 9.34 -15.83 22.41
C VAL A 190 8.29 -16.29 21.40
N SER A 191 7.18 -16.87 21.87
CA SER A 191 6.02 -17.21 21.03
C SER A 191 5.52 -15.95 20.30
N LEU A 192 5.28 -14.85 21.02
CA LEU A 192 4.84 -13.58 20.43
C LEU A 192 5.79 -13.04 19.34
N SER A 193 7.08 -13.30 19.48
CA SER A 193 8.10 -12.86 18.51
C SER A 193 8.21 -13.73 17.25
N LYS A 194 7.68 -14.96 17.27
CA LYS A 194 7.83 -15.95 16.19
C LYS A 194 6.52 -16.31 15.50
N ASP A 195 5.40 -16.23 16.21
CA ASP A 195 4.13 -16.75 15.70
C ASP A 195 3.59 -15.91 14.54
N SER A 196 3.18 -16.59 13.47
CA SER A 196 2.56 -16.04 12.27
C SER A 196 1.04 -16.21 12.37
N GLY A 197 0.29 -15.11 12.46
CA GLY A 197 -1.17 -15.12 12.66
C GLY A 197 -1.67 -14.22 13.78
N LEU A 198 -0.75 -13.53 14.47
CA LEU A 198 -1.08 -12.57 15.53
C LEU A 198 -1.53 -11.19 15.02
N HIS A 199 -1.53 -10.98 13.70
CA HIS A 199 -1.87 -9.71 13.07
C HIS A 199 -3.22 -9.12 13.54
N PRO A 200 -4.31 -9.91 13.65
CA PRO A 200 -5.60 -9.41 14.16
C PRO A 200 -5.57 -8.97 15.64
N LEU A 201 -4.60 -9.45 16.42
CA LEU A 201 -4.46 -9.14 17.85
C LEU A 201 -3.65 -7.87 18.12
N VAL A 202 -2.86 -7.40 17.14
CA VAL A 202 -1.96 -6.24 17.32
C VAL A 202 -2.68 -4.96 17.74
N PRO A 203 -3.86 -4.60 17.18
CA PRO A 203 -4.62 -3.43 17.66
C PRO A 203 -5.03 -3.56 19.15
N TYR A 204 -5.44 -4.76 19.56
CA TYR A 204 -5.86 -5.04 20.95
C TYR A 204 -4.69 -4.95 21.92
N PHE A 205 -3.53 -5.52 21.55
CA PHE A 205 -2.31 -5.38 22.33
C PHE A 205 -1.87 -3.92 22.43
N SER A 206 -1.95 -3.15 21.34
CA SER A 206 -1.57 -1.73 21.33
C SER A 206 -2.44 -0.90 22.28
N TYR A 207 -3.76 -1.13 22.27
CA TYR A 207 -4.69 -0.48 23.18
C TYR A 207 -4.45 -0.89 24.64
N PHE A 208 -4.31 -2.20 24.89
CA PHE A 208 -4.01 -2.74 26.22
C PHE A 208 -2.72 -2.14 26.80
N ILE A 209 -1.65 -2.09 26.00
CA ILE A 209 -0.37 -1.51 26.42
C ILE A 209 -0.52 -0.02 26.72
N ALA A 210 -1.19 0.74 25.86
CA ALA A 210 -1.36 2.17 26.07
C ALA A 210 -2.16 2.49 27.34
N ASP A 211 -3.27 1.79 27.56
CA ASP A 211 -4.11 1.97 28.73
C ASP A 211 -3.38 1.53 30.02
N GLU A 212 -2.77 0.34 30.03
CA GLU A 212 -2.04 -0.15 31.20
C GLU A 212 -0.82 0.71 31.54
N VAL A 213 -0.06 1.22 30.56
CA VAL A 213 1.06 2.13 30.85
C VAL A 213 0.58 3.39 31.56
N THR A 214 -0.58 3.92 31.21
CA THR A 214 -1.14 5.10 31.89
C THR A 214 -1.69 4.79 33.28
N ARG A 215 -2.28 3.61 33.49
CA ARG A 215 -2.82 3.16 34.79
C ARG A 215 -1.75 2.71 35.77
N SER A 216 -0.68 2.07 35.29
CA SER A 216 0.34 1.39 36.10
C SER A 216 1.67 2.14 36.23
N LEU A 217 1.68 3.48 36.11
CA LEU A 217 2.90 4.31 36.23
C LEU A 217 3.68 4.12 37.54
N ALA A 218 3.04 3.55 38.57
CA ALA A 218 3.63 3.35 39.88
C ALA A 218 4.23 1.94 40.10
N ASP A 219 3.94 0.97 39.22
CA ASP A 219 4.44 -0.40 39.32
C ASP A 219 5.49 -0.70 38.23
N LEU A 220 6.77 -0.67 38.62
CA LEU A 220 7.90 -0.86 37.70
C LEU A 220 7.97 -2.25 37.06
N PRO A 221 7.80 -3.37 37.80
CA PRO A 221 7.72 -4.71 37.22
C PRO A 221 6.72 -4.85 36.06
N VAL A 222 5.54 -4.24 36.18
CA VAL A 222 4.49 -4.29 35.16
C VAL A 222 4.89 -3.47 33.93
N LEU A 223 5.40 -2.24 34.13
CA LEU A 223 5.92 -1.42 33.03
C LEU A 223 7.05 -2.12 32.28
N PHE A 224 7.96 -2.80 32.99
CA PHE A 224 9.04 -3.56 32.36
C PHE A 224 8.50 -4.74 31.54
N ALA A 225 7.48 -5.44 32.05
CA ALA A 225 6.81 -6.51 31.32
C ALA A 225 6.14 -5.99 30.04
N LEU A 226 5.41 -4.87 30.12
CA LEU A 226 4.76 -4.23 28.97
C LEU A 226 5.78 -3.81 27.91
N MET A 227 6.90 -3.19 28.29
CA MET A 227 7.94 -2.81 27.34
C MET A 227 8.63 -4.04 26.69
N ARG A 228 8.75 -5.16 27.41
CA ARG A 228 9.22 -6.43 26.83
C ARG A 228 8.22 -7.01 25.82
N VAL A 229 6.93 -6.93 26.09
CA VAL A 229 5.87 -7.33 25.14
C VAL A 229 5.97 -6.48 23.86
N VAL A 230 6.10 -5.16 24.00
CA VAL A 230 6.31 -4.25 22.86
C VAL A 230 7.56 -4.65 22.06
N GLN A 231 8.67 -4.97 22.75
CA GLN A 231 9.89 -5.43 22.08
C GLN A 231 9.68 -6.73 21.30
N SER A 232 8.97 -7.70 21.86
CA SER A 232 8.65 -8.96 21.17
C SER A 232 7.76 -8.75 19.95
N LEU A 233 6.73 -7.91 20.06
CA LEU A 233 5.86 -7.54 18.93
C LEU A 233 6.67 -6.87 17.81
N LEU A 234 7.54 -5.92 18.16
CA LEU A 234 8.39 -5.20 17.20
C LEU A 234 9.48 -6.07 16.58
N ARG A 235 9.85 -7.21 17.19
CA ARG A 235 10.83 -8.15 16.63
C ARG A 235 10.21 -9.12 15.64
N ASN A 236 8.90 -9.35 15.70
CA ASN A 236 8.23 -10.31 14.84
C ASN A 236 8.28 -9.85 13.36
N PRO A 237 8.86 -10.63 12.43
CA PRO A 237 8.89 -10.29 11.01
C PRO A 237 7.53 -10.51 10.33
N HIS A 238 6.69 -11.38 10.87
CA HIS A 238 5.38 -11.73 10.31
C HIS A 238 4.29 -10.71 10.66
N ILE A 239 4.56 -9.83 11.62
CA ILE A 239 3.71 -8.68 11.87
C ILE A 239 4.19 -7.58 10.94
N HIS A 240 3.45 -7.37 9.86
CA HIS A 240 3.66 -6.22 8.99
C HIS A 240 3.12 -4.98 9.71
N ILE A 241 3.92 -4.45 10.66
CA ILE A 241 3.73 -3.10 11.21
C ILE A 241 4.24 -2.08 10.19
N GLU A 242 3.92 -2.27 8.91
CA GLU A 242 4.10 -1.25 7.88
C GLU A 242 2.93 -0.28 8.04
N PRO A 243 3.18 0.92 8.55
CA PRO A 243 2.12 1.90 8.68
C PRO A 243 1.87 2.56 7.32
N TYR A 244 0.79 3.32 7.27
CA TYR A 244 0.08 3.64 6.06
C TYR A 244 0.31 5.09 5.69
N HIS A 245 1.23 5.39 4.77
CA HIS A 245 1.35 6.75 4.26
C HIS A 245 0.15 7.12 3.39
N ILE A 246 -0.96 7.53 4.02
CA ILE A 246 -2.00 8.31 3.36
C ILE A 246 -2.01 9.70 3.99
N THR A 247 -1.51 10.66 3.23
CA THR A 247 -1.65 12.11 3.42
C THR A 247 -3.10 12.55 3.19
N SER A 248 -4.06 11.84 3.78
CA SER A 248 -5.45 12.25 3.83
C SER A 248 -5.85 12.31 5.29
N LYS A 249 -6.40 13.46 5.71
CA LYS A 249 -6.86 13.75 7.09
C LYS A 249 -7.92 12.77 7.64
N ARG A 250 -8.19 11.63 6.99
CA ARG A 250 -9.35 10.76 7.24
C ARG A 250 -9.10 9.24 7.22
N ALA A 251 -7.85 8.77 7.16
CA ALA A 251 -7.54 7.33 7.28
C ALA A 251 -6.77 7.02 8.58
N THR A 252 -7.48 7.06 9.71
CA THR A 252 -6.92 7.00 11.07
C THR A 252 -6.57 5.58 11.58
N LEU A 253 -6.94 4.50 10.87
CA LEU A 253 -6.96 3.20 11.53
C LEU A 253 -5.61 2.50 11.67
N VAL A 254 -4.64 2.73 10.79
CA VAL A 254 -3.40 1.92 10.83
C VAL A 254 -2.11 2.72 11.05
N TYR A 255 -2.14 4.04 10.85
CA TYR A 255 -1.19 4.95 11.53
C TYR A 255 -1.29 4.83 13.06
N CYS A 256 -2.42 4.36 13.60
CA CYS A 256 -2.71 4.31 15.03
C CYS A 256 -1.77 3.39 15.84
N GLN A 257 -1.23 2.29 15.29
CA GLN A 257 -0.49 1.34 16.13
C GLN A 257 0.85 1.90 16.63
N LEU A 258 1.72 2.36 15.72
CA LEU A 258 2.95 3.06 16.13
C LEU A 258 2.63 4.41 16.80
N HIS A 259 1.59 5.13 16.36
CA HIS A 259 1.23 6.40 16.98
C HIS A 259 0.62 6.27 18.38
N GLN A 260 0.05 5.13 18.77
CA GLN A 260 -0.42 4.84 20.13
C GLN A 260 0.70 4.25 21.01
N LEU A 261 1.57 3.42 20.44
CA LEU A 261 2.70 2.83 21.17
C LEU A 261 3.82 3.84 21.45
N MET A 262 4.11 4.75 20.52
CA MET A 262 5.17 5.75 20.69
C MET A 262 4.96 6.69 21.88
N PRO A 263 3.78 7.31 22.10
CA PRO A 263 3.48 8.07 23.30
C PRO A 263 3.63 7.24 24.57
N SER A 264 3.25 5.97 24.55
CA SER A 264 3.39 5.07 25.70
C SER A 264 4.87 4.87 26.06
N MET A 265 5.73 4.57 25.08
CA MET A 265 7.17 4.45 25.29
C MET A 265 7.82 5.78 25.69
N ILE A 266 7.43 6.90 25.07
CA ILE A 266 7.94 8.24 25.40
C ILE A 266 7.52 8.62 26.83
N THR A 267 6.32 8.24 27.26
CA THR A 267 5.85 8.47 28.63
C THR A 267 6.73 7.72 29.64
N CYS A 268 7.11 6.46 29.35
CA CYS A 268 8.07 5.72 30.17
C CYS A 268 9.46 6.40 30.24
N ILE A 269 9.87 7.12 29.19
CA ILE A 269 11.15 7.85 29.14
C ILE A 269 11.07 9.20 29.88
N VAL A 270 9.98 9.96 29.74
CA VAL A 270 9.88 11.38 30.13
C VAL A 270 8.91 11.60 31.30
N ALA A 271 8.36 10.56 31.91
CA ALA A 271 7.47 10.73 33.07
C ALA A 271 8.21 11.34 34.28
N LYS A 272 7.49 12.20 35.00
CA LYS A 272 8.02 12.96 36.17
C LYS A 272 8.27 12.05 37.37
N ARG A 273 7.38 11.09 37.63
CA ARG A 273 7.47 10.11 38.71
C ARG A 273 7.16 8.74 38.13
N LEU A 274 8.10 7.80 38.23
CA LEU A 274 7.85 6.38 38.02
C LEU A 274 8.16 5.67 39.34
N GLY A 275 7.28 4.76 39.76
CA GLY A 275 7.45 4.05 41.01
C GLY A 275 6.88 4.78 42.24
N HIS A 276 6.71 4.02 43.31
CA HIS A 276 6.22 4.53 44.60
C HIS A 276 7.35 5.04 45.50
N ARG A 277 8.59 4.57 45.30
CA ARG A 277 9.75 4.91 46.14
C ARG A 277 10.86 5.57 45.35
N LEU A 278 11.57 6.51 45.99
CA LEU A 278 12.75 7.18 45.43
C LEU A 278 13.92 6.21 45.17
N SER A 279 13.93 5.06 45.84
CA SER A 279 14.96 4.01 45.74
C SER A 279 14.73 3.01 44.61
N ASP A 280 13.61 3.11 43.89
CA ASP A 280 13.28 2.14 42.85
C ASP A 280 14.14 2.39 41.59
N ASN A 281 14.62 1.31 40.96
CA ASN A 281 15.49 1.34 39.76
C ASN A 281 14.72 1.77 38.49
N HIS A 282 14.18 2.99 38.49
CA HIS A 282 13.49 3.57 37.34
C HIS A 282 14.44 3.97 36.19
N TRP A 283 15.75 4.03 36.46
CA TRP A 283 16.79 4.33 35.46
C TRP A 283 16.88 3.25 34.38
N GLU A 284 16.88 1.97 34.77
CA GLU A 284 16.96 0.83 33.85
C GLU A 284 15.76 0.79 32.90
N LEU A 285 14.57 1.12 33.38
CA LEU A 285 13.37 1.19 32.55
C LEU A 285 13.49 2.30 31.49
N ARG A 286 14.02 3.47 31.86
CA ARG A 286 14.26 4.57 30.92
C ARG A 286 15.29 4.18 29.86
N ASP A 287 16.38 3.52 30.26
CA ASP A 287 17.39 3.02 29.33
C ASP A 287 16.82 1.98 28.36
N PHE A 288 16.00 1.06 28.86
CA PHE A 288 15.34 0.04 28.05
C PHE A 288 14.36 0.67 27.04
N SER A 289 13.51 1.58 27.50
CA SER A 289 12.56 2.30 26.64
C SER A 289 13.26 3.18 25.60
N ALA A 290 14.37 3.85 25.96
CA ALA A 290 15.17 4.65 25.03
C ALA A 290 15.75 3.79 23.89
N ASN A 291 16.31 2.62 24.24
CA ASN A 291 16.82 1.66 23.26
C ASN A 291 15.73 1.06 22.37
N LEU A 292 14.53 0.83 22.93
CA LEU A 292 13.37 0.35 22.19
C LEU A 292 12.91 1.38 21.15
N VAL A 293 12.75 2.65 21.57
CA VAL A 293 12.39 3.76 20.68
C VAL A 293 13.43 3.97 19.59
N ALA A 294 14.72 3.88 19.92
CA ALA A 294 15.79 3.95 18.93
C ALA A 294 15.71 2.81 17.90
N SER A 295 15.40 1.59 18.35
CA SER A 295 15.23 0.44 17.46
C SER A 295 14.07 0.65 16.48
N VAL A 296 12.95 1.23 16.95
CA VAL A 296 11.81 1.63 16.10
C VAL A 296 12.24 2.71 15.10
N CYS A 297 12.96 3.73 15.55
CA CYS A 297 13.41 4.82 14.68
C CYS A 297 14.40 4.38 13.60
N ARG A 298 15.25 3.37 13.87
CA ARG A 298 16.15 2.78 12.87
C ARG A 298 15.39 1.92 11.86
N ARG A 299 14.44 1.10 12.33
CA ARG A 299 13.67 0.21 11.46
C ARG A 299 12.71 0.98 10.55
N TYR A 300 12.02 1.97 11.09
CA TYR A 300 10.94 2.69 10.39
C TYR A 300 11.31 4.11 9.96
N GLY A 301 12.51 4.60 10.25
CA GLY A 301 12.93 5.98 9.96
C GLY A 301 12.88 6.36 8.48
N HIS A 302 13.19 5.41 7.60
CA HIS A 302 13.17 5.63 6.14
C HIS A 302 11.74 5.83 5.60
N VAL A 303 10.76 5.12 6.16
CA VAL A 303 9.33 5.24 5.79
C VAL A 303 8.70 6.46 6.46
N TYR A 304 9.15 6.84 7.67
CA TYR A 304 8.55 7.92 8.48
C TYR A 304 9.52 9.04 8.82
N HIS A 305 9.66 10.01 7.92
CA HIS A 305 10.42 11.22 8.23
C HIS A 305 9.79 12.02 9.39
N ASN A 306 8.46 12.02 9.52
CA ASN A 306 7.76 12.71 10.61
C ASN A 306 7.96 12.07 12.00
N LEU A 307 8.26 10.77 12.08
CA LEU A 307 8.41 10.07 13.36
C LEU A 307 9.64 10.57 14.12
N GLN A 308 10.79 10.60 13.44
CA GLN A 308 12.04 11.07 14.01
C GLN A 308 11.94 12.55 14.39
N ILE A 309 11.29 13.37 13.56
CA ILE A 309 11.09 14.80 13.83
C ILE A 309 10.23 15.01 15.09
N ARG A 310 9.11 14.27 15.24
CA ARG A 310 8.23 14.41 16.41
C ARG A 310 8.91 13.94 17.70
N LEU A 311 9.63 12.83 17.64
CA LEU A 311 10.38 12.30 18.78
C LEU A 311 11.47 13.27 19.23
N THR A 312 12.32 13.72 18.31
CA THR A 312 13.39 14.69 18.61
C THR A 312 12.84 15.98 19.18
N LYS A 313 11.75 16.53 18.63
CA LYS A 313 11.06 17.70 19.22
C LYS A 313 10.60 17.46 20.66
N THR A 314 10.03 16.29 20.94
CA THR A 314 9.53 15.96 22.29
C THR A 314 10.68 15.83 23.30
N LEU A 315 11.76 15.14 22.91
CA LEU A 315 12.94 14.97 23.77
C LEU A 315 13.69 16.29 23.99
N VAL A 316 13.85 17.12 22.96
CA VAL A 316 14.48 18.44 23.07
C VAL A 316 13.64 19.38 23.93
N HIS A 317 12.31 19.36 23.78
CA HIS A 317 11.42 20.12 24.67
C HIS A 317 11.49 19.64 26.12
N ALA A 318 11.74 18.36 26.36
CA ALA A 318 11.99 17.85 27.71
C ALA A 318 13.38 18.25 28.25
N PHE A 319 14.37 18.35 27.37
CA PHE A 319 15.75 18.68 27.73
C PHE A 319 15.97 20.17 28.03
N LEU A 320 15.38 21.07 27.21
CA LEU A 320 15.60 22.52 27.30
C LEU A 320 14.76 23.24 28.36
N ASP A 321 13.79 22.56 28.97
CA ASP A 321 12.87 23.19 29.93
C ASP A 321 13.41 23.07 31.37
N PRO A 322 13.83 24.18 32.00
CA PRO A 322 14.50 24.17 33.31
C PRO A 322 13.56 23.82 34.48
N HIS A 323 12.24 23.84 34.27
CA HIS A 323 11.27 23.51 35.33
C HIS A 323 10.97 22.00 35.44
N LYS A 324 11.55 21.17 34.56
CA LYS A 324 11.35 19.72 34.56
C LYS A 324 12.22 19.03 35.60
N ALA A 325 11.78 17.85 36.04
CA ALA A 325 12.54 17.08 37.03
C ALA A 325 13.81 16.48 36.39
N LEU A 326 14.90 16.34 37.17
CA LEU A 326 16.16 15.72 36.73
C LEU A 326 15.96 14.34 36.09
N THR A 327 14.96 13.59 36.54
CA THR A 327 14.59 12.28 35.98
C THR A 327 14.12 12.38 34.53
N GLN A 328 13.40 13.45 34.17
CA GLN A 328 12.93 13.74 32.80
C GLN A 328 14.10 14.19 31.92
N HIS A 329 15.03 14.99 32.45
CA HIS A 329 16.24 15.38 31.73
C HIS A 329 17.12 14.16 31.44
N TYR A 330 17.32 13.26 32.40
CA TYR A 330 18.05 12.00 32.17
C TYR A 330 17.42 11.18 31.04
N GLY A 331 16.09 10.98 31.09
CA GLY A 331 15.38 10.26 30.04
C GLY A 331 15.51 10.93 28.66
N ALA A 332 15.47 12.27 28.61
CA ALA A 332 15.66 13.02 27.38
C ALA A 332 17.07 12.85 26.80
N VAL A 333 18.11 12.97 27.63
CA VAL A 333 19.51 12.78 27.22
C VAL A 333 19.75 11.35 26.73
N GLN A 334 19.26 10.36 27.48
CA GLN A 334 19.40 8.96 27.09
C GLN A 334 18.64 8.63 25.80
N GLY A 335 17.43 9.18 25.63
CA GLY A 335 16.65 9.05 24.40
C GLY A 335 17.38 9.63 23.19
N ILE A 336 18.03 10.79 23.34
CA ILE A 336 18.81 11.42 22.26
C ILE A 336 20.10 10.62 21.99
N SER A 337 20.75 10.12 23.03
CA SER A 337 21.93 9.26 22.92
C SER A 337 21.63 7.97 22.12
N ALA A 338 20.49 7.33 22.40
CA ALA A 338 20.08 6.09 21.74
C ALA A 338 19.77 6.26 20.24
N LEU A 339 19.35 7.47 19.81
CA LEU A 339 19.10 7.79 18.39
C LEU A 339 20.36 7.79 17.53
N GLY A 340 21.54 7.99 18.13
CA GLY A 340 22.83 7.86 17.47
C GLY A 340 23.67 9.15 17.45
N PRO A 341 24.91 9.07 16.93
CA PRO A 341 25.92 10.13 17.08
C PRO A 341 25.54 11.44 16.37
N SER A 342 24.80 11.36 15.26
CA SER A 342 24.34 12.56 14.53
C SER A 342 23.35 13.39 15.36
N ALA A 343 22.45 12.73 16.11
CA ALA A 343 21.49 13.41 16.98
C ALA A 343 22.20 14.11 18.16
N ILE A 344 23.23 13.47 18.73
CA ILE A 344 24.06 14.05 19.79
C ILE A 344 24.76 15.32 19.31
N ARG A 345 25.37 15.28 18.13
CA ARG A 345 26.09 16.43 17.56
C ARG A 345 25.18 17.62 17.26
N LEU A 346 23.96 17.37 16.79
CA LEU A 346 23.04 18.42 16.38
C LEU A 346 22.20 18.98 17.54
N LEU A 347 21.82 18.14 18.51
CA LEU A 347 20.83 18.51 19.53
C LEU A 347 21.44 18.73 20.92
N LEU A 348 22.41 17.90 21.32
CA LEU A 348 23.01 17.97 22.65
C LEU A 348 24.21 18.92 22.68
N LEU A 349 25.17 18.80 21.76
CA LEU A 349 26.40 19.61 21.80
C LEU A 349 26.16 21.12 21.82
N PRO A 350 25.26 21.71 21.00
CA PRO A 350 25.06 23.16 20.99
C PRO A 350 24.45 23.69 22.30
N ASN A 351 23.65 22.87 22.98
CA ASN A 351 22.90 23.27 24.16
C ASN A 351 23.57 22.81 25.47
N LEU A 352 24.68 22.08 25.38
CA LEU A 352 25.35 21.49 26.54
C LEU A 352 25.89 22.56 27.48
N GLN A 353 26.48 23.64 26.94
CA GLN A 353 27.04 24.73 27.74
C GLN A 353 25.97 25.40 28.61
N THR A 354 24.79 25.70 28.02
CA THR A 354 23.66 26.28 28.74
C THR A 354 23.07 25.31 29.77
N TYR A 355 23.03 24.02 29.45
CA TYR A 355 22.52 23.00 30.38
C TYR A 355 23.48 22.74 31.55
N MET A 356 24.79 22.83 31.36
CA MET A 356 25.76 22.72 32.46
C MET A 356 25.61 23.86 33.47
N GLN A 357 25.34 25.09 33.01
CA GLN A 357 25.05 26.22 33.89
C GLN A 357 23.78 26.05 34.73
N LEU A 358 22.83 25.21 34.28
CA LEU A 358 21.62 24.86 35.02
C LEU A 358 21.87 23.77 36.09
N LEU A 359 22.86 22.90 35.85
CA LEU A 359 23.22 21.80 36.73
C LEU A 359 24.17 22.20 37.85
N ASP A 360 24.91 23.30 37.66
CA ASP A 360 25.75 23.86 38.71
C ASP A 360 24.84 24.32 39.87
N PRO A 361 24.97 23.72 41.06
CA PRO A 361 24.28 24.23 42.23
C PRO A 361 24.89 25.60 42.58
N GLU A 362 24.05 26.60 42.85
CA GLU A 362 24.50 27.82 43.55
C GLU A 362 25.16 27.47 44.89
#